data_AF-B7T3L7-F1
#
_entry.id   AF-B7T3L7-F1
#
_cell.length_a   1.000
_cell.length_b   1.000
_cell.length_c   1.000
_cell.angle_alpha   90.00
_cell.angle_beta   90.00
_cell.angle_gamma   90.00
#
_symmetry.space_group_name_H-M   'P 1'
#
loop_
_entity.id
_entity.type
_entity.pdbx_description
1 polymer ?
#
loop_
_entity_poly.entity_id
_entity_poly.type
_entity_poly.pdbx_seq_one_letter_code
_entity_poly.pdbx_strand_id
1 'polypeptide(L)' 'MEGIQYAVFTEKSYRLLGKNNYTSNVESGSTRT' A
#
# COMPACT_ATOMS: atom_id res chain seq x y z
N MET A 1 7.22 4.58 -8.05
CA MET A 1 7.68 4.13 -6.72
C MET A 1 8.18 5.30 -5.85
N GLU A 2 8.03 6.56 -6.28
CA GLU A 2 8.57 7.73 -5.57
C GLU A 2 7.71 8.23 -4.40
N GLY A 3 6.47 7.76 -4.24
CA GLY A 3 5.58 8.17 -3.14
C GLY A 3 5.15 7.06 -2.19
N ILE A 4 5.53 5.80 -2.44
CA ILE A 4 5.25 4.69 -1.52
C ILE A 4 6.38 4.62 -0.50
N GLN A 5 6.06 4.93 0.75
CA GLN A 5 7.07 4.99 1.81
C GLN A 5 7.36 3.59 2.38
N TYR A 6 6.33 2.74 2.53
CA TYR A 6 6.48 1.32 2.91
C TYR A 6 5.21 0.53 2.59
N ALA A 7 5.40 -0.77 2.33
CA ALA A 7 4.30 -1.72 2.20
C ALA A 7 3.84 -2.17 3.60
N VAL A 8 2.53 -2.17 3.83
CA VAL A 8 1.97 -2.60 5.12
C VAL A 8 1.79 -4.10 5.09
N PHE A 9 2.55 -4.81 5.93
CA PHE A 9 2.42 -6.26 6.09
C PHE A 9 1.68 -6.59 7.38
N THR A 10 0.36 -6.65 7.28
CA THR A 10 -0.57 -7.14 8.31
C THR A 10 -1.34 -8.36 7.81
N GLU A 11 -1.95 -9.14 8.69
CA GLU A 11 -2.81 -10.28 8.30
C GLU A 11 -3.87 -9.88 7.26
N LYS A 12 -4.46 -8.69 7.40
CA LYS A 12 -5.44 -8.15 6.46
C LYS A 12 -4.83 -7.84 5.10
N SER A 13 -3.62 -7.28 5.06
CA SER A 13 -2.90 -7.03 3.79
C SER A 13 -2.53 -8.34 3.08
N TYR A 14 -2.17 -9.38 3.82
CA TYR A 14 -1.84 -10.69 3.26
C TYR A 14 -3.08 -11.37 2.65
N ARG A 15 -4.24 -11.21 3.29
CA ARG A 15 -5.52 -11.66 2.73
C ARG A 15 -5.93 -10.88 1.46
N LEU A 16 -5.49 -9.63 1.32
CA LEU A 16 -5.73 -8.79 0.14
C LEU A 16 -4.77 -9.10 -1.01
N LEU A 17 -3.55 -9.54 -0.71
CA LEU A 17 -2.55 -9.98 -1.70
C LEU A 17 -3.11 -11.05 -2.64
N GLY A 18 -3.81 -12.06 -2.10
CA GLY A 18 -4.44 -13.11 -2.91
C GLY A 18 -5.57 -12.60 -3.84
N LYS A 19 -6.06 -11.38 -3.62
CA LYS A 19 -7.04 -10.68 -4.46
C LYS A 19 -6.40 -9.64 -5.38
N ASN A 20 -5.06 -9.62 -5.47
CA ASN A 20 -4.29 -8.59 -6.18
C ASN A 20 -4.62 -7.17 -5.69
N ASN A 21 -4.97 -7.03 -4.41
CA ASN A 21 -5.14 -5.74 -3.76
C ASN A 21 -3.95 -5.50 -2.85
N TYR A 22 -3.35 -4.33 -2.98
CA TYR A 22 -2.15 -3.95 -2.25
C TYR A 22 -2.43 -2.72 -1.40
N THR A 23 -1.82 -2.68 -0.23
CA THR A 23 -1.91 -1.55 0.69
C THR A 23 -0.50 -1.06 0.99
N SER A 24 -0.27 0.19 0.69
CA SER A 24 1.01 0.87 0.86
C SER A 24 0.74 2.22 1.50
N ASN A 25 1.56 2.57 2.49
CA ASN A 25 1.56 3.93 3.00
C ASN A 25 2.24 4.84 1.98
N VAL A 26 1.64 6.01 1.78
CA VAL A 26 2.15 7.05 0.91
C VAL A 26 2.38 8.32 1.71
N GLU A 27 3.26 9.19 1.22
CA GLU A 27 3.57 10.45 1.89
C GLU A 27 2.32 11.33 2.06
N SER A 28 2.25 12.02 3.22
CA SER A 28 1.17 12.94 3.53
C SER A 28 1.25 14.17 2.61
N GLY A 29 0.36 14.23 1.62
CA GLY A 29 0.41 15.22 0.52
C GLY A 29 0.56 14.58 -0.87
N SER A 30 0.80 13.27 -0.94
CA SER A 30 0.82 12.55 -2.22
C SER A 30 -0.57 12.62 -2.88
N THR A 31 -0.61 13.14 -4.10
CA THR A 31 -1.84 13.21 -4.89
C THR A 31 -1.95 11.97 -5.77
N ARG A 32 -3.16 11.39 -5.86
CA ARG A 32 -3.42 10.26 -6.76
C ARG A 32 -3.37 10.76 -8.20
N THR A 33 -2.48 10.20 -9.01
CA THR A 33 -2.39 10.41 -10.45
C THR A 33 -3.06 9.28 -11.20
#